data_AF-A0A382UUK8-F1
#
_entry.id   AF-A0A382UUK8-F1
#
_cell.length_a   1.000
_cell.length_b   1.000
_cell.length_c   1.000
_cell.angle_alpha   90.00
_cell.angle_beta   90.00
_cell.angle_gamma   90.00
#
_symmetry.space_group_name_H-M   'P 1'
#
loop_
_entity.id
_entity.type
_entity.pdbx_description
1 polymer ?
#
loop_
_entity_poly.entity_id
_entity_poly.type
_entity_poly.pdbx_seq_one_letter_code
_entity_poly.pdbx_strand_id
1 'polypeptide(L)'
;MNNADVLDLRWHGKLPDNYGQVFDEIAYLIRKEFIELIEQVSSSMNNNLDWWVEGPASRNYFSSPLFHYCCSLVLLDKLASQKNLSRLILVDSKAFYALVKTWSRDNDLNLEVHLLSRIDESLIKKYFGSMLRPIKSSIKLLLLFLATRNNSGHAELTKISQPLILIDTFVMDGLELKDRYYPGLWENLNESDKKRTYFVPEFD
;
A
#
# COMPACT_ATOMS: atom_id res chain seq x y z
N MET A 1 -3.31 -22.80 18.51
CA MET A 1 -2.17 -21.94 18.85
C MET A 1 -2.71 -20.53 18.97
N ASN A 2 -2.48 -19.86 20.10
CA ASN A 2 -2.96 -18.50 20.28
C ASN A 2 -2.28 -17.58 19.25
N ASN A 3 -3.05 -16.72 18.58
CA ASN A 3 -2.53 -15.71 17.64
C ASN A 3 -1.51 -14.73 18.27
N ALA A 4 -1.32 -14.77 19.60
CA ALA A 4 -0.38 -13.93 20.34
C ALA A 4 1.10 -14.37 20.19
N ASP A 5 1.35 -15.61 19.75
CA ASP A 5 2.73 -16.16 19.69
C ASP A 5 3.40 -16.00 18.32
N VAL A 6 2.71 -15.40 17.34
CA VAL A 6 3.17 -15.29 15.95
C VAL A 6 3.24 -13.82 15.51
N LEU A 7 4.41 -13.40 15.06
CA LEU A 7 4.63 -12.10 14.44
C LEU A 7 4.83 -12.28 12.93
N ASP A 8 3.83 -11.85 12.14
CA ASP A 8 3.87 -11.95 10.68
C ASP A 8 4.49 -10.69 10.06
N LEU A 9 5.76 -10.78 9.67
CA LEU A 9 6.53 -9.68 9.06
C LEU A 9 6.63 -9.82 7.54
N ARG A 10 5.85 -10.70 6.91
CA ARG A 10 5.79 -10.81 5.45
C ARG A 10 5.28 -9.50 4.86
N TRP A 11 5.68 -9.18 3.63
CA TRP A 11 5.12 -8.02 2.94
C TRP A 11 3.64 -8.30 2.63
N HIS A 12 2.75 -7.38 3.01
CA HIS A 12 1.30 -7.58 3.10
C HIS A 12 0.83 -8.67 4.10
N GLY A 13 1.70 -9.08 5.02
CA GLY A 13 1.34 -9.91 6.17
C GLY A 13 0.42 -9.15 7.13
N LYS A 14 -0.29 -9.89 8.00
CA LYS A 14 -1.20 -9.28 8.97
C LYS A 14 -0.50 -9.12 10.32
N LEU A 15 -0.10 -7.89 10.63
CA LEU A 15 0.34 -7.53 11.98
C LEU A 15 -0.85 -7.58 12.95
N PRO A 16 -0.65 -8.02 14.20
CA PRO A 16 -1.61 -7.83 15.28
C PRO A 16 -2.01 -6.35 15.42
N ASP A 17 -3.30 -6.08 15.70
CA ASP A 17 -3.88 -4.72 15.68
C ASP A 17 -3.16 -3.75 16.65
N ASN A 18 -2.61 -4.27 17.75
CA ASN A 18 -1.83 -3.51 18.72
C ASN A 18 -0.46 -3.03 18.21
N TYR A 19 0.06 -3.63 17.13
CA TYR A 19 1.34 -3.26 16.53
C TYR A 19 1.20 -2.34 15.31
N GLY A 20 0.00 -2.16 14.75
CA GLY A 20 -0.23 -1.29 13.60
C GLY A 20 0.22 0.16 13.84
N GLN A 21 -0.27 0.77 14.92
CA GLN A 21 0.13 2.14 15.30
C GLN A 21 1.64 2.26 15.58
N VAL A 22 2.21 1.26 16.24
CA VAL A 22 3.66 1.20 16.51
C VAL A 22 4.45 1.14 15.21
N PHE A 23 3.96 0.39 14.22
CA PHE A 23 4.60 0.25 12.91
C PHE A 23 4.54 1.56 12.12
N ASP A 24 3.42 2.28 12.17
CA ASP A 24 3.28 3.62 11.59
C ASP A 24 4.25 4.63 12.21
N GLU A 25 4.37 4.62 13.54
CA GLU A 25 5.35 5.46 14.26
C GLU A 25 6.79 5.13 13.83
N ILE A 26 7.14 3.84 13.76
CA ILE A 26 8.46 3.40 13.31
C ILE A 26 8.70 3.89 11.88
N ALA A 27 7.74 3.66 10.97
CA ALA A 27 7.81 4.08 9.58
C ALA A 27 7.89 5.60 9.41
N TYR A 28 7.48 6.38 10.41
CA TYR A 28 7.71 7.83 10.43
C TYR A 28 9.11 8.17 10.93
N LEU A 29 9.56 7.54 12.02
CA LEU A 29 10.83 7.83 12.68
C LEU A 29 12.03 7.50 11.80
N ILE A 30 12.01 6.35 11.12
CA ILE A 30 13.19 5.84 10.39
C ILE A 30 13.35 6.43 8.98
N ARG A 31 12.45 7.36 8.58
CA ARG A 31 12.41 7.87 7.20
C ARG A 31 13.72 8.53 6.80
N LYS A 32 14.33 9.27 7.72
CA LYS A 32 15.54 10.03 7.43
C LYS A 32 16.71 9.08 7.18
N GLU A 33 16.91 8.13 8.07
CA GLU A 33 17.94 7.11 7.99
C GLU A 33 17.76 6.24 6.73
N PHE A 34 16.52 5.93 6.39
CA PHE A 34 16.22 5.22 5.15
C PHE A 34 16.53 6.05 3.90
N ILE A 35 16.20 7.34 3.88
CA ILE A 35 16.58 8.23 2.77
C ILE A 35 18.09 8.28 2.61
N GLU A 36 18.84 8.46 3.70
CA GLU A 36 20.30 8.50 3.66
C GLU A 36 20.88 7.18 3.13
N LEU A 37 20.32 6.03 3.55
CA LEU A 37 20.70 4.72 3.02
C LEU A 37 20.44 4.62 1.51
N ILE A 38 19.25 5.02 1.06
CA ILE A 38 18.90 5.00 -0.36
C ILE A 38 19.80 5.94 -1.14
N GLU A 39 20.05 7.16 -0.68
CA GLU A 39 20.96 8.11 -1.34
C GLU A 39 22.37 7.54 -1.52
N GLN A 40 22.91 6.87 -0.49
CA GLN A 40 24.21 6.24 -0.56
C GLN A 40 24.26 5.14 -1.63
N VAL A 41 23.28 4.22 -1.63
CA VAL A 41 23.20 3.10 -2.58
C VAL A 41 22.88 3.59 -3.99
N SER A 42 22.16 4.70 -4.11
CA SER A 42 21.67 5.27 -5.37
C SER A 42 22.62 6.28 -6.00
N SER A 43 23.74 6.60 -5.36
CA SER A 43 24.67 7.66 -5.78
C SER A 43 25.17 7.51 -7.24
N SER A 44 25.28 6.28 -7.74
CA SER A 44 25.64 5.99 -9.14
C SER A 44 24.47 6.10 -10.14
N MET A 45 23.24 6.22 -9.63
CA MET A 45 21.98 6.18 -10.38
C MET A 45 21.24 7.53 -10.35
N ASN A 46 21.90 8.63 -9.93
CA ASN A 46 21.28 9.94 -9.76
C ASN A 46 20.53 10.45 -11.01
N ASN A 47 21.01 10.13 -12.21
CA ASN A 47 20.40 10.56 -13.47
C ASN A 47 19.34 9.59 -14.01
N ASN A 48 19.03 8.51 -13.30
CA ASN A 48 18.05 7.52 -13.71
C ASN A 48 16.69 7.82 -13.05
N LEU A 49 15.77 8.43 -13.79
CA LEU A 49 14.44 8.76 -13.28
C LEU A 49 13.67 7.50 -12.83
N ASP A 50 13.75 6.41 -13.60
CA ASP A 50 13.04 5.17 -13.32
C ASP A 50 13.42 4.64 -11.92
N TRP A 51 14.71 4.72 -11.57
CA TRP A 51 15.20 4.33 -10.25
C TRP A 51 14.53 5.11 -9.10
N TRP A 52 14.29 6.41 -9.28
CA TRP A 52 13.72 7.27 -8.23
C TRP A 52 12.20 7.19 -8.12
N VAL A 53 11.51 6.76 -9.19
CA VAL A 53 10.05 6.57 -9.19
C VAL A 53 9.65 5.14 -8.83
N GLU A 54 10.59 4.20 -8.79
CA GLU A 54 10.34 2.79 -8.46
C GLU A 54 10.23 2.51 -6.95
N GLY A 55 9.71 1.32 -6.65
CA GLY A 55 9.46 0.84 -5.29
C GLY A 55 10.63 0.90 -4.30
N PRO A 56 11.90 0.63 -4.67
CA PRO A 56 13.02 0.66 -3.72
C PRO A 56 13.26 2.02 -3.07
N ALA A 57 13.01 3.12 -3.79
CA ALA A 57 13.16 4.48 -3.27
C ALA A 57 11.91 4.96 -2.48
N SER A 58 10.80 4.22 -2.55
CA SER A 58 9.56 4.60 -1.88
C SER A 58 9.67 4.43 -0.36
N ARG A 59 9.18 5.46 0.35
CA ARG A 59 9.09 5.53 1.82
C ARG A 59 7.72 5.11 2.34
N ASN A 60 6.97 4.39 1.52
CA ASN A 60 5.69 3.80 1.89
C ASN A 60 5.89 2.29 2.09
N TYR A 61 5.68 1.80 3.30
CA TYR A 61 5.91 0.38 3.62
C TYR A 61 4.85 -0.52 2.98
N PHE A 62 3.68 0.02 2.60
CA PHE A 62 2.70 -0.70 1.80
C PHE A 62 3.15 -0.85 0.33
N SER A 63 3.93 0.10 -0.19
CA SER A 63 4.35 0.11 -1.59
C SER A 63 5.78 -0.40 -1.81
N SER A 64 6.64 -0.35 -0.79
CA SER A 64 8.05 -0.73 -0.85
C SER A 64 8.32 -1.93 0.07
N PRO A 65 8.61 -3.11 -0.50
CA PRO A 65 9.05 -4.26 0.30
C PRO A 65 10.32 -3.95 1.08
N LEU A 66 11.25 -3.19 0.49
CA LEU A 66 12.51 -2.83 1.14
C LEU A 66 12.26 -1.99 2.40
N PHE A 67 11.47 -0.93 2.27
CA PHE A 67 11.14 -0.07 3.42
C PHE A 67 10.35 -0.83 4.48
N HIS A 68 9.43 -1.72 4.06
CA HIS A 68 8.71 -2.63 4.98
C HIS A 68 9.68 -3.48 5.81
N TYR A 69 10.71 -4.06 5.20
CA TYR A 69 11.69 -4.87 5.92
C TYR A 69 12.57 -4.04 6.86
N CYS A 70 12.91 -2.80 6.49
CA CYS A 70 13.59 -1.87 7.39
C CYS A 70 12.73 -1.55 8.62
N CYS A 71 11.46 -1.20 8.44
CA CYS A 71 10.51 -0.99 9.54
C CYS A 71 10.36 -2.25 10.40
N SER A 72 10.27 -3.42 9.76
CA SER A 72 10.13 -4.71 10.44
C SER A 72 11.32 -5.02 11.34
N LEU A 73 12.55 -4.71 10.91
CA LEU A 73 13.74 -4.90 11.74
C LEU A 73 13.73 -3.99 12.98
N VAL A 74 13.34 -2.73 12.81
CA VAL A 74 13.27 -1.77 13.92
C VAL A 74 12.14 -2.14 14.90
N LEU A 75 11.03 -2.71 14.39
CA LEU A 75 9.98 -3.28 15.23
C LEU A 75 10.53 -4.44 16.07
N LEU A 76 11.32 -5.34 15.48
CA LEU A 76 11.95 -6.45 16.21
C LEU A 76 12.85 -5.95 17.35
N ASP A 77 13.68 -4.95 17.10
CA ASP A 77 14.52 -4.32 18.13
C ASP A 77 13.70 -3.72 19.28
N LYS A 78 12.62 -3.00 18.94
CA LYS A 78 11.72 -2.39 19.93
C LYS A 78 11.06 -3.45 20.81
N LEU A 79 10.56 -4.54 20.20
CA LEU A 79 9.89 -5.64 20.91
C LEU A 79 10.86 -6.47 21.75
N ALA A 80 12.08 -6.71 21.25
CA ALA A 80 13.15 -7.37 22.01
C ALA A 80 13.51 -6.58 23.26
N SER A 81 13.69 -5.27 23.14
CA SER A 81 14.00 -4.36 24.25
C SER A 81 12.90 -4.35 25.32
N GLN A 82 11.64 -4.52 24.92
CA GLN A 82 10.48 -4.59 25.81
C GLN A 82 10.20 -5.99 26.39
N LYS A 83 11.01 -7.00 26.02
CA LYS A 83 10.78 -8.43 26.36
C LYS A 83 9.38 -8.93 25.94
N ASN A 84 8.82 -8.36 24.88
CA ASN A 84 7.49 -8.67 24.35
C ASN A 84 7.56 -9.29 22.95
N LEU A 85 8.65 -9.99 22.67
CA LEU A 85 8.90 -10.56 21.35
C LEU A 85 8.23 -11.94 21.22
N SER A 86 7.48 -12.11 20.14
CA SER A 86 6.84 -13.39 19.80
C SER A 86 7.88 -14.47 19.52
N ARG A 87 7.57 -15.71 19.90
CA ARG A 87 8.46 -16.87 19.69
C ARG A 87 8.62 -17.24 18.22
N LEU A 88 7.56 -17.07 17.42
CA LEU A 88 7.53 -17.38 15.99
C LEU A 88 7.47 -16.10 15.16
N ILE A 89 8.41 -15.95 14.21
CA ILE A 89 8.45 -14.86 13.24
C ILE A 89 8.28 -15.44 11.83
N LEU A 90 7.32 -14.90 11.08
CA LEU A 90 7.10 -15.27 9.68
C LEU A 90 7.70 -14.21 8.75
N VAL A 91 8.45 -14.66 7.74
CA VAL A 91 9.07 -13.80 6.73
C VAL A 91 8.91 -14.41 5.34
N ASP A 92 9.00 -13.60 4.30
CA ASP A 92 8.75 -13.97 2.89
C ASP A 92 9.96 -13.79 1.96
N SER A 93 10.98 -13.06 2.41
CA SER A 93 12.22 -12.82 1.68
C SER A 93 13.36 -13.68 2.25
N LYS A 94 14.10 -14.37 1.37
CA LYS A 94 15.29 -15.14 1.75
C LYS A 94 16.37 -14.24 2.38
N ALA A 95 16.55 -13.04 1.84
CA ALA A 95 17.52 -12.08 2.37
C ALA A 95 17.11 -11.61 3.77
N PHE A 96 15.82 -11.28 3.94
CA PHE A 96 15.31 -10.85 5.23
C PHE A 96 15.33 -11.99 6.27
N TYR A 97 15.03 -13.22 5.87
CA TYR A 97 15.18 -14.41 6.70
C TYR A 97 16.60 -14.58 7.25
N ALA A 98 17.61 -14.48 6.38
CA ALA A 98 19.01 -14.58 6.77
C ALA A 98 19.40 -13.45 7.74
N LEU A 99 18.89 -12.24 7.48
CA LEU A 99 19.10 -11.08 8.34
C LEU A 99 18.50 -11.28 9.73
N VAL A 100 17.21 -11.66 9.83
CA VAL A 100 16.52 -11.88 11.11
C VAL A 100 17.18 -13.01 11.90
N LYS A 101 17.65 -14.08 11.24
CA LYS A 101 18.42 -15.13 11.91
C LYS A 101 19.74 -14.64 12.48
N THR A 102 20.47 -13.82 11.72
CA THR A 102 21.74 -13.24 12.17
C THR A 102 21.49 -12.32 13.36
N TRP A 103 20.53 -11.41 13.22
CA TRP A 103 20.10 -10.50 14.29
C TRP A 103 19.64 -11.24 15.56
N SER A 104 18.87 -12.33 15.43
CA SER A 104 18.41 -13.15 16.56
C SER A 104 19.58 -13.77 17.31
N ARG A 105 20.59 -14.26 16.59
CA ARG A 105 21.81 -14.83 17.20
C ARG A 105 22.63 -13.76 17.89
N ASP A 106 22.79 -12.60 17.27
CA ASP A 106 23.62 -11.51 17.80
C ASP A 106 23.00 -10.87 19.07
N ASN A 107 21.70 -11.07 19.29
CA ASN A 107 20.97 -10.64 20.49
C ASN A 107 20.71 -11.78 21.51
N ASP A 108 21.29 -12.97 21.31
CA ASP A 108 21.10 -14.17 22.16
C ASP A 108 19.61 -14.58 22.32
N LEU A 109 18.80 -14.36 21.28
CA LEU A 109 17.37 -14.70 21.26
C LEU A 109 17.18 -16.06 20.58
N ASN A 110 16.41 -16.95 21.21
CA ASN A 110 16.05 -18.25 20.65
C ASN A 110 14.71 -18.18 19.89
N LEU A 111 14.70 -17.48 18.76
CA LEU A 111 13.51 -17.25 17.94
C LEU A 111 13.36 -18.33 16.86
N GLU A 112 12.12 -18.76 16.66
CA GLU A 112 11.75 -19.59 15.53
C GLU A 112 11.41 -18.69 14.34
N VAL A 113 12.20 -18.75 13.27
CA VAL A 113 11.97 -17.95 12.06
C VAL A 113 11.56 -18.89 10.94
N HIS A 114 10.38 -18.65 10.35
CA HIS A 114 9.87 -19.42 9.22
C HIS A 114 9.88 -18.58 7.95
N LEU A 115 10.55 -19.11 6.91
CA LEU A 115 10.45 -18.57 5.56
C LEU A 115 9.23 -19.20 4.88
N LEU A 116 8.20 -18.39 4.68
CA LEU A 116 7.05 -18.76 3.86
C LEU A 116 7.19 -18.12 2.48
N SER A 117 6.56 -18.68 1.46
CA SER A 117 6.45 -17.94 0.20
C SER A 117 5.72 -16.63 0.45
N ARG A 118 6.04 -15.60 -0.35
CA ARG A 118 5.17 -14.42 -0.47
C ARG A 118 3.72 -14.87 -0.58
N ILE A 119 2.80 -14.09 -0.02
CA ILE A 119 1.37 -14.20 -0.32
C ILE A 119 1.22 -13.72 -1.77
N ASP A 120 1.78 -14.49 -2.70
CA ASP A 120 1.70 -14.24 -4.11
C ASP A 120 0.43 -14.93 -4.57
N GLU A 121 -0.35 -14.22 -5.38
CA GLU A 121 -1.34 -14.88 -6.21
C GLU A 121 -0.66 -16.07 -6.88
N SER A 122 -1.24 -17.27 -6.74
CA SER A 122 -0.63 -18.51 -7.20
C SER A 122 0.01 -18.31 -8.59
N LEU A 123 1.15 -18.94 -8.87
CA LEU A 123 1.77 -18.85 -10.21
C LEU A 123 0.73 -19.10 -11.32
N ILE A 124 -0.26 -19.94 -11.04
CA ILE A 124 -1.46 -20.17 -11.86
C ILE A 124 -2.24 -18.87 -12.09
N LYS A 125 -2.62 -18.11 -11.07
CA LYS A 125 -3.23 -16.78 -11.22
C LYS A 125 -2.33 -15.79 -11.96
N LYS A 126 -1.01 -15.81 -11.78
CA LYS A 126 -0.10 -14.89 -12.49
C LYS A 126 -0.09 -15.14 -14.00
N TYR A 127 -0.07 -16.40 -14.43
CA TYR A 127 -0.05 -16.79 -15.84
C TYR A 127 -1.46 -16.88 -16.46
N PHE A 128 -2.42 -17.55 -15.82
CA PHE A 128 -3.79 -17.65 -16.33
C PHE A 128 -4.60 -16.37 -16.11
N GLY A 129 -4.35 -15.65 -15.02
CA GLY A 129 -5.01 -14.37 -14.76
C GLY A 129 -4.64 -13.33 -15.80
N SER A 130 -3.38 -13.28 -16.24
CA SER A 130 -2.92 -12.35 -17.27
C SER A 130 -3.52 -12.68 -18.65
N MET A 131 -3.66 -13.96 -18.99
CA MET A 131 -4.33 -14.41 -20.22
C MET A 131 -5.83 -14.08 -20.23
N LEU A 132 -6.49 -14.12 -19.07
CA LEU A 132 -7.91 -13.77 -18.92
C LEU A 132 -8.16 -12.27 -18.73
N ARG A 133 -7.13 -11.44 -18.52
CA ARG A 133 -7.28 -9.98 -18.36
C ARG A 133 -8.06 -9.31 -19.50
N PRO A 134 -7.76 -9.55 -20.79
CA PRO A 134 -8.52 -8.92 -21.87
C PRO A 134 -9.99 -9.34 -21.84
N ILE A 135 -10.28 -10.62 -21.59
CA ILE A 135 -11.65 -11.13 -21.49
C ILE A 135 -12.40 -10.49 -20.33
N LYS A 136 -11.79 -10.45 -19.14
CA LYS A 136 -12.38 -9.80 -17.95
C LYS A 136 -12.62 -8.32 -18.19
N SER A 137 -11.70 -7.63 -18.85
CA SER A 137 -11.82 -6.20 -19.17
C SER A 137 -12.96 -5.96 -20.15
N SER A 138 -13.07 -6.78 -21.20
CA SER A 138 -14.16 -6.71 -22.17
C SER A 138 -15.52 -6.99 -21.53
N ILE A 139 -15.61 -7.99 -20.64
CA ILE A 139 -16.84 -8.27 -19.89
C ILE A 139 -17.17 -7.10 -18.95
N LYS A 140 -16.18 -6.54 -18.23
CA LYS A 140 -16.38 -5.35 -17.38
C LYS A 140 -16.91 -4.18 -18.19
N LEU A 141 -16.32 -3.89 -19.36
CA LEU A 141 -16.76 -2.82 -20.25
C LEU A 141 -18.18 -3.07 -20.78
N LEU A 142 -18.51 -4.32 -21.12
CA LEU A 142 -19.87 -4.69 -21.54
C LEU A 142 -20.88 -4.47 -20.40
N LEU A 143 -20.57 -4.93 -19.19
CA LEU A 143 -21.43 -4.75 -18.01
C LEU A 143 -21.59 -3.27 -17.65
N LEU A 144 -20.51 -2.49 -17.68
CA LEU A 144 -20.54 -1.04 -17.50
C LEU A 144 -21.44 -0.39 -18.55
N PHE A 145 -21.22 -0.72 -19.83
CA PHE A 145 -22.04 -0.21 -20.93
C PHE A 145 -23.52 -0.53 -20.73
N LEU A 146 -23.87 -1.77 -20.38
CA LEU A 146 -25.25 -2.18 -20.13
C LEU A 146 -25.87 -1.45 -18.93
N ALA A 147 -25.10 -1.28 -17.84
CA ALA A 147 -25.53 -0.56 -16.65
C ALA A 147 -25.74 0.94 -16.91
N THR A 148 -24.90 1.56 -17.74
CA THR A 148 -25.01 2.98 -18.09
C THR A 148 -25.99 3.24 -19.23
N ARG A 149 -26.33 2.23 -20.05
CA ARG A 149 -27.18 2.39 -21.25
C ARG A 149 -28.55 2.96 -20.95
N ASN A 150 -29.14 2.56 -19.81
CA ASN A 150 -30.46 3.01 -19.39
C ASN A 150 -30.40 4.21 -18.42
N ASN A 151 -29.21 4.74 -18.15
CA ASN A 151 -29.04 5.82 -17.18
C ASN A 151 -29.15 7.18 -17.91
N SER A 152 -30.18 7.94 -17.59
CA SER A 152 -30.54 9.20 -18.27
C SER A 152 -29.51 10.32 -18.11
N GLY A 153 -28.56 10.20 -17.16
CA GLY A 153 -27.52 11.20 -16.90
C GLY A 153 -26.59 11.48 -18.08
N HIS A 154 -26.42 10.53 -19.01
CA HIS A 154 -25.61 10.76 -20.21
C HIS A 154 -26.22 11.84 -21.13
N ALA A 155 -27.55 11.96 -21.17
CA ALA A 155 -28.25 12.99 -21.93
C ALA A 155 -28.20 14.39 -21.27
N GLU A 156 -27.86 14.46 -19.98
CA GLU A 156 -27.63 15.73 -19.28
C GLU A 156 -26.19 16.21 -19.44
N LEU A 157 -25.21 15.30 -19.39
CA LEU A 157 -23.80 15.60 -19.63
C LEU A 157 -23.54 16.11 -21.06
N THR A 158 -24.25 15.57 -22.07
CA THR A 158 -24.14 16.04 -23.46
C THR A 158 -24.72 17.44 -23.69
N LYS A 159 -25.48 17.99 -22.74
CA LYS A 159 -25.98 19.38 -22.80
C LYS A 159 -24.99 20.40 -22.25
N ILE A 160 -23.93 19.95 -21.58
CA ILE A 160 -22.91 20.83 -21.01
C ILE A 160 -21.94 21.23 -22.13
N SER A 161 -22.00 22.48 -22.56
CA SER A 161 -21.14 23.03 -23.63
C SER A 161 -19.76 23.46 -23.15
N GLN A 162 -19.56 23.56 -21.83
CA GLN A 162 -18.31 24.00 -21.21
C GLN A 162 -17.43 22.81 -20.78
N PRO A 163 -16.10 22.99 -20.68
CA PRO A 163 -15.23 21.96 -20.14
C PRO A 163 -15.63 21.53 -18.74
N LEU A 164 -15.73 20.22 -18.52
CA LEU A 164 -15.99 19.61 -17.22
C LEU A 164 -14.77 19.71 -16.31
N ILE A 165 -15.02 19.85 -15.01
CA ILE A 165 -14.03 19.77 -13.95
C ILE A 165 -14.24 18.42 -13.26
N LEU A 166 -13.24 17.54 -13.33
CA LEU A 166 -13.26 16.25 -12.65
C LEU A 166 -12.29 16.30 -11.48
N ILE A 167 -12.74 15.86 -10.31
CA ILE A 167 -11.94 15.83 -9.09
C ILE A 167 -11.93 14.42 -8.56
N ASP A 168 -10.77 13.76 -8.62
CA ASP A 168 -10.61 12.42 -8.09
C ASP A 168 -10.63 12.45 -6.55
N THR A 169 -11.38 11.53 -5.95
CA THR A 169 -11.49 11.35 -4.49
C THR A 169 -11.36 9.88 -4.13
N PHE A 170 -10.61 9.54 -3.09
CA PHE A 170 -10.47 8.14 -2.66
C PHE A 170 -11.53 7.77 -1.62
N VAL A 171 -12.30 6.72 -1.85
CA VAL A 171 -13.28 6.24 -0.87
C VAL A 171 -12.56 5.37 0.16
N MET A 172 -12.67 5.73 1.45
CA MET A 172 -12.16 4.92 2.54
C MET A 172 -13.31 4.49 3.46
N ASP A 173 -13.27 3.23 3.88
CA ASP A 173 -14.28 2.60 4.72
C ASP A 173 -14.52 3.39 6.02
N GLY A 174 -15.77 3.75 6.29
CA GLY A 174 -16.21 4.53 7.45
C GLY A 174 -15.94 6.03 7.39
N LEU A 175 -15.41 6.54 6.28
CA LEU A 175 -15.10 7.97 6.06
C LEU A 175 -15.67 8.51 4.73
N GLU A 176 -16.63 7.81 4.15
CA GLU A 176 -17.22 8.07 2.82
C GLU A 176 -17.90 9.44 2.75
N LEU A 177 -18.50 9.87 3.87
CA LEU A 177 -19.26 11.12 3.96
C LEU A 177 -18.43 12.30 4.47
N LYS A 178 -17.15 12.10 4.79
CA LYS A 178 -16.30 13.17 5.32
C LYS A 178 -15.50 13.82 4.19
N ASP A 179 -15.66 15.14 4.06
CA ASP A 179 -14.81 15.96 3.21
C ASP A 179 -13.40 16.04 3.80
N ARG A 180 -12.50 15.20 3.28
CA ARG A 180 -11.11 15.09 3.76
C ARG A 180 -10.09 15.57 2.74
N TYR A 181 -10.38 15.43 1.46
CA TYR A 181 -9.42 15.70 0.39
C TYR A 181 -9.36 17.18 0.06
N TYR A 182 -10.51 17.86 0.03
CA TYR A 182 -10.58 19.26 -0.34
C TYR A 182 -11.51 20.05 0.60
N PRO A 183 -11.17 20.17 1.90
CA PRO A 183 -12.03 20.82 2.88
C PRO A 183 -12.44 22.23 2.46
N GLY A 184 -13.75 22.46 2.35
CA GLY A 184 -14.28 23.78 2.02
C GLY A 184 -14.23 24.12 0.52
N LEU A 185 -13.79 23.19 -0.34
CA LEU A 185 -13.69 23.45 -1.78
C LEU A 185 -15.06 23.73 -2.38
N TRP A 186 -16.05 22.90 -2.07
CA TRP A 186 -17.37 22.98 -2.67
C TRP A 186 -18.07 24.31 -2.36
N GLU A 187 -17.88 24.81 -1.14
CA GLU A 187 -18.41 26.08 -0.65
C GLU A 187 -17.78 27.28 -1.36
N ASN A 188 -16.52 27.16 -1.77
CA ASN A 188 -15.76 28.22 -2.44
C ASN A 188 -15.91 28.22 -3.97
N LEU A 189 -16.55 27.19 -4.56
CA LEU A 189 -16.86 27.17 -5.99
C LEU A 189 -18.00 28.15 -6.32
N ASN A 190 -17.84 28.89 -7.42
CA ASN A 190 -18.93 29.67 -7.98
C ASN A 190 -20.01 28.75 -8.60
N GLU A 191 -21.22 29.27 -8.80
CA GLU A 191 -22.35 28.47 -9.29
C GLU A 191 -22.15 27.92 -10.72
N SER A 192 -21.34 28.56 -11.56
CA SER A 192 -20.98 28.02 -12.86
C SER A 192 -20.05 26.80 -12.74
N ASP A 193 -19.09 26.85 -11.84
CA ASP A 193 -18.12 25.78 -11.62
C ASP A 193 -18.76 24.60 -10.91
N LYS A 194 -19.64 24.82 -9.93
CA LYS A 194 -20.41 23.74 -9.29
C LYS A 194 -21.21 22.91 -10.29
N LYS A 195 -21.82 23.54 -11.29
CA LYS A 195 -22.64 22.86 -12.32
C LYS A 195 -21.84 21.97 -13.27
N ARG A 196 -20.53 22.19 -13.36
CA ARG A 196 -19.62 21.43 -14.24
C ARG A 196 -18.56 20.64 -13.47
N THR A 197 -18.61 20.65 -12.13
CA THR A 197 -17.68 19.92 -11.26
C THR A 197 -18.29 18.60 -10.84
N TYR A 198 -17.55 17.50 -11.04
CA TYR A 198 -17.94 16.16 -10.64
C TYR A 198 -16.80 15.52 -9.83
N PHE A 199 -17.15 14.94 -8.69
CA PHE A 199 -16.22 14.12 -7.92
C PHE A 199 -16.23 12.69 -8.44
N VAL A 200 -15.06 12.16 -8.74
CA VAL A 200 -14.86 10.82 -9.29
C VAL A 200 -14.31 9.93 -8.16
N PRO A 201 -15.14 9.08 -7.53
CA PRO A 201 -14.69 8.23 -6.45
C PRO A 201 -13.83 7.08 -6.98
N GLU A 202 -12.61 6.97 -6.48
CA GLU A 202 -11.70 5.86 -6.66
C GLU A 202 -11.80 4.92 -5.45
N PHE A 203 -12.03 3.64 -5.73
CA PHE A 203 -12.15 2.58 -4.73
C PHE A 203 -10.88 1.73 -4.82
N ASP A 204 -10.00 1.85 -3.82
CA ASP A 204 -8.83 0.98 -3.65
C ASP A 204 -9.20 -0.37 -3.01
#